data_AF-G3IMX0-F1
#
_entry.id   AF-G3IMX0-F1
#
_cell.length_a   1.000
_cell.length_b   1.000
_cell.length_c   1.000
_cell.angle_alpha   90.00
_cell.angle_beta   90.00
_cell.angle_gamma   90.00
#
_symmetry.space_group_name_H-M   'P 1'
#
loop_
_entity.id
_entity.type
_entity.pdbx_description
1 polymer ?
#
loop_
_entity_poly.entity_id
_entity_poly.type
_entity_poly.pdbx_seq_one_letter_code
_entity_poly.pdbx_strand_id
1 'polypeptide(L)'
;MYPHSRVPVSCQELAYEPRLLTKTLACNVSSPIFKAGLQVSLQVMFNTLLNSSWGDFVELNGTVHCENEDSSLLEDNSATMRIPILYPVNILIEDQENSTLYTSFTPKGPKTQQVQHIYQVRIQPSAYDHNMPTLEALVGVPQPHSESTITHTWNVQMDPPVTCHTEDLKRPSSEDEPCLPGILFRCPIVFRREILIQVTGTVELAKEIKASSTLSLCSSLSISFNSSKHFHLYGSKASMAQVLMKVDVVYEKEMLHLYVLSGIGGLVLLLLIFLALYKVGFFKRNLKEKMEADGGVLNGNPSEVTDPPAVSGEETKDPGCLEPLHEGDKD
;
A
#
# COMPACT_ATOMS: atom_id res chain seq x y z
N MET A 1 -46.50 6.17 -10.58
CA MET A 1 -46.34 5.85 -9.14
C MET A 1 -47.72 5.86 -8.50
N TYR A 2 -48.16 4.73 -7.96
CA TYR A 2 -49.37 4.71 -7.12
C TYR A 2 -49.02 5.20 -5.72
N PRO A 3 -49.91 5.96 -5.03
CA PRO A 3 -49.70 6.30 -3.64
C PRO A 3 -49.81 5.02 -2.79
N HIS A 4 -48.76 4.69 -2.05
CA HIS A 4 -48.82 3.64 -1.04
C HIS A 4 -49.75 4.09 0.09
N SER A 5 -50.99 3.57 0.07
CA SER A 5 -51.95 3.68 1.16
C SER A 5 -51.31 3.14 2.44
N ARG A 6 -51.19 4.00 3.47
CA ARG A 6 -50.63 3.62 4.77
C ARG A 6 -51.74 3.03 5.63
N VAL A 7 -51.67 1.73 5.87
CA VAL A 7 -52.56 1.03 6.82
C VAL A 7 -51.99 1.21 8.23
N PRO A 8 -52.78 1.62 9.24
CA PRO A 8 -52.32 1.66 10.62
C PRO A 8 -52.04 0.25 11.15
N VAL A 9 -50.94 0.10 11.90
CA VAL A 9 -50.57 -1.14 12.58
C VAL A 9 -50.18 -0.81 14.01
N SER A 10 -50.69 -1.58 14.96
CA SER A 10 -50.35 -1.48 16.38
C SER A 10 -49.70 -2.79 16.82
N CYS A 11 -48.47 -2.73 17.35
CA CYS A 11 -47.73 -3.92 17.78
C CYS A 11 -47.47 -3.89 19.29
N GLN A 12 -47.59 -5.06 19.93
CA GLN A 12 -47.32 -5.26 21.34
C GLN A 12 -46.45 -6.51 21.53
N GLU A 13 -45.38 -6.40 22.34
CA GLU A 13 -44.64 -7.56 22.83
C GLU A 13 -45.51 -8.28 23.88
N LEU A 14 -45.79 -9.56 23.65
CA LEU A 14 -46.55 -10.38 24.59
C LEU A 14 -45.68 -10.76 25.79
N ALA A 15 -46.33 -10.96 26.94
CA ALA A 15 -45.64 -11.21 28.20
C ALA A 15 -44.75 -12.47 28.14
N TYR A 16 -43.58 -12.38 28.76
CA TYR A 16 -42.61 -13.46 28.84
C TYR A 16 -43.16 -14.63 29.68
N GLU A 17 -43.44 -15.76 29.04
CA GLU A 17 -43.65 -17.03 29.75
C GLU A 17 -42.28 -17.62 30.15
N PRO A 18 -41.99 -17.83 31.45
CA PRO A 18 -40.65 -18.22 31.92
C PRO A 18 -40.20 -19.64 31.53
N ARG A 19 -40.99 -20.35 30.74
CA ARG A 19 -40.66 -21.67 30.17
C ARG A 19 -40.27 -21.61 28.69
N LEU A 20 -40.45 -20.46 28.04
CA LEU A 20 -40.18 -20.26 26.62
C LEU A 20 -39.06 -19.24 26.44
N LEU A 21 -38.01 -19.61 25.69
CA LEU A 21 -36.98 -18.67 25.22
C LEU A 21 -37.46 -17.80 24.04
N THR A 22 -38.66 -18.06 23.51
CA THR A 22 -39.25 -17.31 22.41
C THR A 22 -39.87 -15.99 22.89
N LYS A 23 -39.69 -14.95 22.09
CA LYS A 23 -40.34 -13.64 22.25
C LYS A 23 -41.38 -13.47 21.15
N THR A 24 -42.61 -13.12 21.52
CA THR A 24 -43.72 -12.98 20.58
C THR A 24 -44.11 -11.52 20.44
N LEU A 25 -44.07 -11.00 19.22
CA LEU A 25 -44.59 -9.69 18.86
C LEU A 25 -45.94 -9.87 18.16
N ALA A 26 -47.03 -9.44 18.79
CA ALA A 26 -48.35 -9.45 18.17
C ALA A 26 -48.60 -8.09 17.49
N CYS A 27 -48.88 -8.08 16.19
CA CYS A 27 -49.19 -6.87 15.42
C CYS A 27 -50.62 -6.93 14.88
N ASN A 28 -51.47 -6.02 15.35
CA ASN A 28 -52.83 -5.83 14.84
C ASN A 28 -52.80 -4.81 13.69
N VAL A 29 -53.20 -5.25 12.49
CA VAL A 29 -53.38 -4.40 11.30
C VAL A 29 -54.83 -3.92 11.29
N SER A 30 -55.06 -2.60 11.38
CA SER A 30 -56.37 -2.05 11.77
C SER A 30 -57.47 -2.21 10.70
N SER A 31 -58.11 -3.37 10.69
CA SER A 31 -59.35 -3.73 9.98
C SER A 31 -59.55 -3.14 8.56
N PRO A 32 -58.55 -3.20 7.65
CA PRO A 32 -58.84 -2.95 6.24
C PRO A 32 -59.72 -4.10 5.69
N ILE A 33 -60.69 -3.79 4.83
CA ILE A 33 -61.40 -4.82 4.08
C ILE A 33 -60.43 -5.38 3.02
N PHE A 34 -59.73 -6.46 3.37
CA PHE A 34 -58.86 -7.20 2.46
C PHE A 34 -59.68 -7.88 1.36
N LYS A 35 -59.85 -7.17 0.24
CA LYS A 35 -60.32 -7.77 -1.01
C LYS A 35 -59.25 -8.71 -1.57
N ALA A 36 -59.68 -9.76 -2.27
CA ALA A 36 -58.79 -10.67 -2.97
C ALA A 36 -57.80 -9.90 -3.88
N GLY A 37 -56.52 -10.28 -3.82
CA GLY A 37 -55.43 -9.63 -4.55
C GLY A 37 -54.86 -8.37 -3.89
N LEU A 38 -55.39 -7.89 -2.77
CA LEU A 38 -54.70 -6.87 -1.96
C LEU A 38 -53.56 -7.49 -1.14
N GLN A 39 -52.48 -6.74 -1.00
CA GLN A 39 -51.30 -7.12 -0.22
C GLN A 39 -50.95 -5.98 0.74
N VAL A 40 -50.47 -6.34 1.94
CA VAL A 40 -49.87 -5.42 2.90
C VAL A 40 -48.50 -5.97 3.27
N SER A 41 -47.49 -5.10 3.25
CA SER A 41 -46.13 -5.43 3.67
C SER A 41 -45.85 -4.73 5.00
N LEU A 42 -45.57 -5.52 6.04
CA LEU A 42 -45.15 -5.01 7.34
C LEU A 42 -43.62 -5.06 7.43
N GLN A 43 -42.99 -3.95 7.80
CA GLN A 43 -41.57 -3.91 8.13
C GLN A 43 -41.43 -3.88 9.66
N VAL A 44 -40.83 -4.93 10.22
CA VAL A 44 -40.51 -5.03 11.65
C VAL A 44 -39.01 -4.90 11.83
N MET A 45 -38.59 -4.14 12.84
CA MET A 45 -37.18 -3.98 13.21
C MET A 45 -36.96 -4.51 14.62
N PHE A 46 -36.01 -5.43 14.76
CA PHE A 46 -35.60 -6.00 16.03
C PHE A 46 -34.22 -5.47 16.41
N ASN A 47 -34.04 -5.10 17.67
CA ASN A 47 -32.73 -4.73 18.22
C ASN A 47 -32.08 -5.96 18.88
N THR A 48 -30.78 -6.15 18.64
CA THR A 48 -29.98 -7.15 19.36
C THR A 48 -29.33 -6.53 20.60
N LEU A 49 -29.18 -7.33 21.66
CA LEU A 49 -28.41 -6.93 22.85
C LEU A 49 -26.95 -7.37 22.68
N LEU A 50 -26.03 -6.57 23.21
CA LEU A 50 -24.58 -6.82 23.08
C LEU A 50 -24.16 -8.16 23.70
N ASN A 51 -24.68 -8.49 24.88
CA ASN A 51 -24.27 -9.67 25.67
C ASN A 51 -25.25 -10.85 25.52
N SER A 52 -25.87 -11.03 24.36
CA SER A 52 -26.79 -12.15 24.09
C SER A 52 -26.03 -13.42 23.69
N SER A 53 -26.30 -14.53 24.39
CA SER A 53 -25.83 -15.86 24.00
C SER A 53 -26.70 -16.45 22.87
N TRP A 54 -26.47 -15.99 21.64
CA TRP A 54 -27.15 -16.56 20.47
C TRP A 54 -26.56 -17.92 20.09
N GLY A 55 -27.43 -18.83 19.62
CA GLY A 55 -27.00 -20.05 18.93
C GLY A 55 -26.62 -19.78 17.48
N ASP A 56 -26.39 -20.85 16.72
CA ASP A 56 -25.92 -20.78 15.32
C ASP A 56 -26.94 -20.15 14.36
N PHE A 57 -28.23 -20.18 14.73
CA PHE A 57 -29.33 -19.62 13.95
C PHE A 57 -30.35 -18.94 14.87
N VAL A 58 -30.96 -17.88 14.37
CA VAL A 58 -32.23 -17.35 14.88
C VAL A 58 -33.36 -17.81 13.97
N GLU A 59 -34.38 -18.37 14.58
CA GLU A 59 -35.60 -18.79 13.88
C GLU A 59 -36.71 -17.77 14.15
N LEU A 60 -37.25 -17.20 13.07
CA LEU A 60 -38.38 -16.29 13.08
C LEU A 60 -39.59 -17.03 12.51
N ASN A 61 -40.56 -17.34 13.37
CA ASN A 61 -41.86 -17.86 12.96
C ASN A 61 -42.86 -16.69 12.88
N GLY A 62 -43.45 -16.51 11.71
CA GLY A 62 -44.53 -15.56 11.46
C GLY A 62 -45.83 -16.30 11.19
N THR A 63 -46.84 -16.01 12.00
CA THR A 63 -48.21 -16.52 11.83
C THR A 63 -49.19 -15.38 11.61
N VAL A 64 -49.98 -15.45 10.55
CA VAL A 64 -51.11 -14.54 10.29
C VAL A 64 -52.39 -15.19 10.83
N HIS A 65 -53.37 -14.38 11.21
CA HIS A 65 -54.68 -14.86 11.64
C HIS A 65 -55.75 -13.81 11.35
N CYS A 66 -56.89 -14.23 10.78
CA CYS A 66 -58.07 -13.39 10.63
C CYS A 66 -59.25 -13.91 11.48
N GLU A 67 -59.98 -13.01 12.14
CA GLU A 67 -61.10 -13.36 13.03
C GLU A 67 -62.28 -14.06 12.30
N ASN A 68 -62.38 -13.86 10.98
CA ASN A 68 -63.46 -14.34 10.11
C ASN A 68 -63.01 -15.42 9.11
N GLU A 69 -61.94 -16.14 9.45
CA GLU A 69 -61.27 -17.12 8.58
C GLU A 69 -61.94 -18.50 8.60
N ASP A 70 -61.81 -19.24 7.49
CA ASP A 70 -62.24 -20.64 7.40
C ASP A 70 -61.19 -21.56 8.04
N SER A 71 -61.62 -22.42 8.95
CA SER A 71 -60.74 -23.36 9.66
C SER A 71 -60.02 -24.36 8.73
N SER A 72 -60.50 -24.54 7.50
CA SER A 72 -59.86 -25.38 6.49
C SER A 72 -58.67 -24.72 5.76
N LEU A 73 -58.44 -23.42 5.95
CA LEU A 73 -57.39 -22.64 5.28
C LEU A 73 -56.23 -22.23 6.21
N LEU A 74 -56.14 -22.77 7.42
CA LEU A 74 -55.17 -22.30 8.42
C LEU A 74 -53.70 -22.71 8.15
N GLU A 75 -53.44 -23.66 7.26
CA GLU A 75 -52.10 -24.22 7.01
C GLU A 75 -51.15 -23.26 6.25
N ASP A 76 -51.67 -22.35 5.41
CA ASP A 76 -50.85 -21.42 4.62
C ASP A 76 -50.49 -20.11 5.37
N ASN A 77 -51.08 -19.89 6.54
CA ASN A 77 -50.90 -18.71 7.37
C ASN A 77 -49.59 -18.70 8.18
N SER A 78 -48.76 -19.73 8.09
CA SER A 78 -47.49 -19.84 8.84
C SER A 78 -46.27 -19.87 7.92
N ALA A 79 -45.23 -19.12 8.29
CA ALA A 79 -43.95 -19.09 7.60
C ALA A 79 -42.79 -19.02 8.60
N THR A 80 -41.80 -19.89 8.43
CA THR A 80 -40.60 -19.92 9.29
C THR A 80 -39.36 -19.55 8.48
N MET A 81 -38.60 -18.56 8.97
CA MET A 81 -37.34 -18.10 8.41
C MET A 81 -36.20 -18.40 9.37
N ARG A 82 -35.08 -18.94 8.87
CA ARG A 82 -33.88 -19.23 9.66
C ARG A 82 -32.73 -18.31 9.21
N ILE A 83 -32.24 -17.49 10.12
CA ILE A 83 -31.18 -16.51 9.89
C ILE A 83 -29.90 -17.02 10.58
N PRO A 84 -28.78 -17.25 9.85
CA PRO A 84 -27.52 -17.65 10.46
C PRO A 84 -26.92 -16.50 11.28
N ILE A 85 -26.33 -16.81 12.43
CA ILE A 85 -25.66 -15.83 13.29
C ILE A 85 -24.15 -15.88 13.04
N LEU A 86 -23.59 -14.74 12.65
CA LEU A 86 -22.16 -14.55 12.40
C LEU A 86 -21.64 -13.37 13.25
N TYR A 87 -20.43 -13.49 13.76
CA TYR A 87 -19.81 -12.49 14.62
C TYR A 87 -18.70 -11.72 13.88
N PRO A 88 -18.70 -10.38 13.94
CA PRO A 88 -17.66 -9.58 13.29
C PRO A 88 -16.32 -9.72 14.00
N VAL A 89 -15.24 -9.92 13.24
CA VAL A 89 -13.87 -9.79 13.72
C VAL A 89 -13.27 -8.53 13.08
N ASN A 90 -12.78 -7.62 13.91
CA ASN A 90 -12.11 -6.40 13.44
C ASN A 90 -10.61 -6.66 13.34
N ILE A 91 -10.11 -6.68 12.10
CA ILE A 91 -8.71 -6.89 11.76
C ILE A 91 -8.30 -5.76 10.82
N LEU A 92 -7.23 -5.06 11.18
CA LEU A 92 -6.59 -4.01 10.39
C LEU A 92 -5.13 -4.40 10.19
N ILE A 93 -4.63 -4.25 8.96
CA ILE A 93 -3.22 -4.48 8.64
C ILE A 93 -2.65 -3.23 7.98
N GLU A 94 -1.58 -2.71 8.56
CA GLU A 94 -0.84 -1.54 8.07
C GLU A 94 0.60 -1.99 7.78
N ASP A 95 1.17 -1.62 6.63
CA ASP A 95 2.62 -1.70 6.44
C ASP A 95 3.33 -0.64 7.29
N GLN A 96 4.62 -0.82 7.54
CA GLN A 96 5.42 0.06 8.40
C GLN A 96 6.52 0.74 7.61
N GLU A 97 6.78 2.02 7.93
CA GLU A 97 7.76 2.90 7.25
C GLU A 97 9.20 2.35 7.25
N ASN A 98 9.52 1.45 8.19
CA ASN A 98 10.81 0.76 8.28
C ASN A 98 10.97 -0.42 7.31
N SER A 99 10.01 -0.61 6.40
CA SER A 99 10.08 -1.56 5.29
C SER A 99 11.01 -1.08 4.18
N THR A 100 11.75 -2.01 3.57
CA THR A 100 12.64 -1.74 2.43
C THR A 100 11.83 -1.60 1.15
N LEU A 101 11.59 -0.36 0.69
CA LEU A 101 10.84 -0.09 -0.54
C LEU A 101 11.74 -0.01 -1.79
N TYR A 102 13.05 0.18 -1.61
CA TYR A 102 14.01 0.32 -2.70
C TYR A 102 15.39 -0.24 -2.34
N THR A 103 16.02 -0.89 -3.30
CA THR A 103 17.44 -1.29 -3.26
C THR A 103 18.01 -1.29 -4.68
N SER A 104 19.32 -1.12 -4.83
CA SER A 104 19.98 -1.17 -6.14
C SER A 104 21.32 -1.90 -6.12
N PHE A 105 21.66 -2.50 -7.25
CA PHE A 105 22.92 -3.20 -7.50
C PHE A 105 23.72 -2.45 -8.57
N THR A 106 24.96 -2.09 -8.24
CA THR A 106 25.94 -1.51 -9.18
C THR A 106 27.12 -2.47 -9.36
N PRO A 107 27.94 -2.34 -10.42
CA PRO A 107 29.02 -3.30 -10.70
C PRO A 107 30.11 -3.35 -9.61
N LYS A 108 30.22 -2.28 -8.82
CA LYS A 108 31.17 -2.12 -7.70
C LYS A 108 30.51 -2.24 -6.32
N GLY A 109 29.19 -2.45 -6.28
CA GLY A 109 28.40 -2.53 -5.05
C GLY A 109 28.41 -3.90 -4.38
N PRO A 110 27.72 -4.06 -3.24
CA PRO A 110 27.55 -5.35 -2.59
C PRO A 110 26.71 -6.28 -3.47
N LYS A 111 27.15 -7.54 -3.62
CA LYS A 111 26.42 -8.55 -4.39
C LYS A 111 25.20 -9.12 -3.68
N THR A 112 25.08 -8.90 -2.37
CA THR A 112 24.00 -9.43 -1.53
C THR A 112 23.51 -8.34 -0.60
N GLN A 113 22.20 -8.18 -0.46
CA GLN A 113 21.56 -7.19 0.40
C GLN A 113 20.43 -7.84 1.21
N GLN A 114 20.32 -7.45 2.48
CA GLN A 114 19.22 -7.83 3.35
C GLN A 114 18.09 -6.81 3.18
N VAL A 115 16.85 -7.30 3.08
CA VAL A 115 15.64 -6.50 2.93
C VAL A 115 14.60 -6.96 3.94
N GLN A 116 13.68 -6.09 4.33
CA GLN A 116 12.60 -6.44 5.25
C GLN A 116 11.30 -5.74 4.85
N HIS A 117 10.18 -6.43 4.91
CA HIS A 117 8.85 -5.81 4.88
C HIS A 117 8.19 -6.07 6.24
N ILE A 118 7.65 -5.04 6.87
CA ILE A 118 7.12 -5.12 8.23
C ILE A 118 5.65 -4.71 8.20
N TYR A 119 4.81 -5.54 8.82
CA TYR A 119 3.38 -5.35 8.94
C TYR A 119 2.96 -5.28 10.40
N GLN A 120 2.10 -4.33 10.72
CA GLN A 120 1.43 -4.20 12.00
C GLN A 120 -0.01 -4.70 11.85
N VAL A 121 -0.33 -5.81 12.51
CA VAL A 121 -1.68 -6.39 12.54
C VAL A 121 -2.35 -5.99 13.84
N ARG A 122 -3.43 -5.21 13.76
CA ARG A 122 -4.25 -4.86 14.93
C ARG A 122 -5.55 -5.67 14.91
N ILE A 123 -5.81 -6.38 16.00
CA ILE A 123 -6.94 -7.32 16.14
C ILE A 123 -7.79 -6.89 17.33
N GLN A 124 -9.00 -6.42 17.05
CA GLN A 124 -9.96 -6.05 18.08
C GLN A 124 -11.06 -7.12 18.15
N PRO A 125 -11.25 -7.79 19.30
CA PRO A 125 -12.29 -8.78 19.47
C PRO A 125 -13.67 -8.13 19.44
N SER A 126 -14.69 -8.91 19.08
CA SER A 126 -16.08 -8.46 19.04
C SER A 126 -16.58 -8.09 20.44
N ALA A 127 -17.46 -7.09 20.52
CA ALA A 127 -18.28 -6.87 21.71
C ALA A 127 -19.35 -7.95 21.90
N TYR A 128 -19.69 -8.69 20.82
CA TYR A 128 -20.78 -9.67 20.78
C TYR A 128 -20.32 -11.12 20.99
N ASP A 129 -19.02 -11.40 20.81
CA ASP A 129 -18.44 -12.73 21.00
C ASP A 129 -17.00 -12.63 21.51
N HIS A 130 -16.73 -13.34 22.61
CA HIS A 130 -15.41 -13.42 23.22
C HIS A 130 -14.63 -14.66 22.72
N ASN A 131 -15.27 -15.59 22.00
CA ASN A 131 -14.66 -16.80 21.45
C ASN A 131 -14.04 -16.50 20.08
N MET A 132 -12.93 -15.77 20.11
CA MET A 132 -12.15 -15.40 18.93
C MET A 132 -11.73 -16.67 18.13
N PRO A 133 -11.98 -16.74 16.81
CA PRO A 133 -11.65 -17.92 16.02
C PRO A 133 -10.14 -18.15 15.92
N THR A 134 -9.72 -19.36 15.60
CA THR A 134 -8.30 -19.62 15.27
C THR A 134 -7.92 -18.81 14.02
N LEU A 135 -6.96 -17.91 14.18
CA LEU A 135 -6.45 -17.05 13.11
C LEU A 135 -5.15 -17.61 12.52
N GLU A 136 -4.98 -17.46 11.21
CA GLU A 136 -3.78 -17.82 10.47
C GLU A 136 -3.33 -16.61 9.64
N ALA A 137 -2.07 -16.19 9.81
CA ALA A 137 -1.44 -15.22 8.92
C ALA A 137 -0.96 -15.93 7.65
N LEU A 138 -1.41 -15.42 6.51
CA LEU A 138 -1.03 -15.87 5.17
C LEU A 138 -0.11 -14.82 4.55
N VAL A 139 1.20 -15.13 4.52
CA VAL A 139 2.22 -14.27 3.90
C VAL A 139 2.60 -14.83 2.53
N GLY A 140 2.29 -14.09 1.47
CA GLY A 140 2.63 -14.44 0.09
C GLY A 140 3.90 -13.73 -0.38
N VAL A 141 4.81 -14.44 -1.05
CA VAL A 141 6.03 -13.89 -1.67
C VAL A 141 6.28 -14.45 -3.08
N PRO A 142 7.04 -13.76 -3.96
CA PRO A 142 7.36 -14.26 -5.29
C PRO A 142 8.28 -15.49 -5.24
N GLN A 143 7.98 -16.48 -6.07
CA GLN A 143 8.89 -17.61 -6.27
C GLN A 143 10.17 -17.15 -7.01
N PRO A 144 11.37 -17.62 -6.63
CA PRO A 144 12.60 -17.35 -7.37
C PRO A 144 12.51 -17.96 -8.78
N HIS A 145 12.97 -17.21 -9.80
CA HIS A 145 12.98 -17.71 -11.17
C HIS A 145 14.39 -18.18 -11.55
N SER A 146 14.52 -19.37 -12.14
CA SER A 146 15.83 -19.97 -12.46
C SER A 146 16.65 -19.17 -13.48
N GLU A 147 16.00 -18.32 -14.29
CA GLU A 147 16.68 -17.51 -15.30
C GLU A 147 16.98 -16.06 -14.88
N SER A 148 16.48 -15.56 -13.74
CA SER A 148 16.65 -14.14 -13.38
C SER A 148 18.10 -13.76 -13.05
N THR A 149 18.44 -12.49 -13.28
CA THR A 149 19.75 -11.89 -12.91
C THR A 149 19.90 -11.75 -11.39
N ILE A 150 18.77 -11.57 -10.71
CA ILE A 150 18.63 -11.48 -9.26
C ILE A 150 18.03 -12.78 -8.75
N THR A 151 18.60 -13.33 -7.69
CA THR A 151 18.03 -14.38 -6.85
C THR A 151 17.54 -13.79 -5.54
N HIS A 152 16.51 -14.38 -4.95
CA HIS A 152 15.97 -13.92 -3.67
C HIS A 152 15.51 -15.09 -2.81
N THR A 153 15.64 -14.95 -1.50
CA THR A 153 15.08 -15.87 -0.50
C THR A 153 14.30 -15.06 0.53
N TRP A 154 13.25 -15.65 1.09
CA TRP A 154 12.35 -14.99 2.05
C TRP A 154 12.14 -15.88 3.28
N ASN A 155 11.96 -15.25 4.43
CA ASN A 155 11.63 -15.89 5.69
C ASN A 155 10.66 -15.00 6.49
N VAL A 156 9.80 -15.60 7.30
CA VAL A 156 8.84 -14.87 8.14
C VAL A 156 9.24 -14.98 9.61
N GLN A 157 9.20 -13.85 10.31
CA GLN A 157 9.40 -13.72 11.75
C GLN A 157 8.21 -12.98 12.35
N MET A 158 7.82 -13.34 13.57
CA MET A 158 6.67 -12.77 14.28
C MET A 158 7.01 -12.53 15.74
N ASP A 159 6.37 -11.54 16.37
CA ASP A 159 6.36 -11.38 17.83
C ASP A 159 4.93 -11.62 18.37
N PRO A 160 4.68 -12.70 19.14
CA PRO A 160 5.66 -13.70 19.61
C PRO A 160 6.09 -14.67 18.49
N PRO A 161 7.27 -15.30 18.61
CA PRO A 161 7.78 -16.23 17.60
C PRO A 161 6.91 -17.48 17.51
N VAL A 162 6.51 -17.82 16.28
CA VAL A 162 5.74 -19.02 15.94
C VAL A 162 6.38 -19.73 14.75
N THR A 163 6.15 -21.04 14.62
CA THR A 163 6.60 -21.81 13.46
C THR A 163 5.60 -21.63 12.31
N CYS A 164 6.07 -21.07 11.20
CA CYS A 164 5.30 -21.01 9.96
C CYS A 164 5.51 -22.27 9.11
N HIS A 165 4.48 -22.70 8.39
CA HIS A 165 4.55 -23.73 7.37
C HIS A 165 4.61 -23.11 5.98
N THR A 166 5.39 -23.68 5.06
CA THR A 166 5.57 -23.15 3.71
C THR A 166 4.88 -24.04 2.67
N GLU A 167 4.11 -23.43 1.78
CA GLU A 167 3.43 -24.08 0.65
C GLU A 167 3.86 -23.42 -0.67
N ASP A 168 4.36 -24.21 -1.62
CA ASP A 168 4.62 -23.75 -2.99
C ASP A 168 3.29 -23.66 -3.77
N LEU A 169 2.94 -22.48 -4.25
CA LEU A 169 1.73 -22.27 -5.03
C LEU A 169 2.00 -22.65 -6.50
N LYS A 170 1.20 -23.58 -7.03
CA LYS A 170 1.19 -23.87 -8.47
C LYS A 170 0.69 -22.63 -9.22
N ARG A 171 1.61 -21.97 -9.90
CA ARG A 171 1.39 -20.70 -10.62
C ARG A 171 0.19 -20.78 -11.57
N PRO A 172 -0.89 -20.00 -11.37
CA PRO A 172 -1.87 -19.78 -12.43
C PRO A 172 -1.21 -18.98 -13.56
N SER A 173 -1.58 -19.27 -14.81
CA SER A 173 -0.90 -18.77 -16.02
C SER A 173 -1.25 -17.33 -16.42
N SER A 174 -1.79 -16.53 -15.49
CA SER A 174 -2.16 -15.13 -15.72
C SER A 174 -1.04 -14.20 -15.24
N GLU A 175 -0.08 -13.94 -16.12
CA GLU A 175 0.82 -12.80 -15.99
C GLU A 175 0.01 -11.53 -16.27
N ASP A 176 -0.14 -10.64 -15.28
CA ASP A 176 -0.47 -9.20 -15.43
C ASP A 176 -0.70 -8.51 -14.07
N GLU A 177 -1.04 -9.25 -13.00
CA GLU A 177 -1.29 -8.67 -11.68
C GLU A 177 -0.01 -8.59 -10.83
N PRO A 178 0.41 -7.39 -10.37
CA PRO A 178 1.53 -7.27 -9.45
C PRO A 178 1.19 -7.95 -8.11
N CYS A 179 2.20 -8.50 -7.44
CA CYS A 179 2.09 -9.17 -6.13
C CYS A 179 1.43 -10.56 -6.09
N LEU A 180 1.25 -11.25 -7.23
CA LEU A 180 0.85 -12.67 -7.23
C LEU A 180 1.89 -13.54 -6.48
N PRO A 181 1.52 -14.23 -5.38
CA PRO A 181 2.44 -15.03 -4.61
C PRO A 181 2.74 -16.37 -5.30
N GLY A 182 4.01 -16.75 -5.33
CA GLY A 182 4.45 -18.08 -5.76
C GLY A 182 4.78 -19.01 -4.60
N ILE A 183 5.05 -18.45 -3.42
CA ILE A 183 5.27 -19.18 -2.16
C ILE A 183 4.34 -18.55 -1.11
N LEU A 184 3.70 -19.39 -0.31
CA LEU A 184 2.80 -19.00 0.78
C LEU A 184 3.34 -19.52 2.12
N PHE A 185 3.52 -18.62 3.08
CA PHE A 185 3.77 -19.00 4.48
C PHE A 185 2.46 -18.91 5.26
N ARG A 186 2.12 -20.00 5.95
CA ARG A 186 1.02 -20.11 6.92
C ARG A 186 1.58 -20.04 8.32
N CYS A 187 1.25 -18.99 9.06
CA CYS A 187 1.71 -18.81 10.43
C CYS A 187 0.51 -18.76 11.40
N PRO A 188 0.39 -19.68 12.37
CA PRO A 188 -0.70 -19.65 13.34
C PRO A 188 -0.55 -18.43 14.27
N ILE A 189 -1.61 -17.65 14.45
CA ILE A 189 -1.59 -16.45 15.30
C ILE A 189 -1.92 -16.81 16.75
N VAL A 190 -1.01 -16.46 17.65
CA VAL A 190 -1.32 -16.34 19.09
C VAL A 190 -1.97 -14.99 19.34
N PHE A 191 -3.22 -14.96 19.78
CA PHE A 191 -4.00 -13.73 19.90
C PHE A 191 -3.34 -12.68 20.80
N ARG A 192 -3.07 -11.52 20.20
CA ARG A 192 -2.76 -10.24 20.87
C ARG A 192 -3.54 -9.14 20.16
N ARG A 193 -3.74 -8.01 20.85
CA ARG A 193 -4.36 -6.81 20.25
C ARG A 193 -3.54 -6.25 19.08
N GLU A 194 -2.24 -6.47 19.12
CA GLU A 194 -1.26 -5.97 18.17
C GLU A 194 -0.18 -7.04 18.00
N ILE A 195 0.19 -7.30 16.74
CA ILE A 195 1.17 -8.30 16.33
C ILE A 195 2.03 -7.67 15.24
N LEU A 196 3.35 -7.80 15.37
CA LEU A 196 4.30 -7.42 14.32
C LEU A 196 4.71 -8.67 13.54
N ILE A 197 4.60 -8.59 12.21
CA ILE A 197 5.01 -9.64 11.28
C ILE A 197 6.09 -9.05 10.37
N GLN A 198 7.29 -9.59 10.45
CA GLN A 198 8.46 -9.17 9.69
C GLN A 198 8.81 -10.23 8.66
N VAL A 199 8.70 -9.87 7.39
CA VAL A 199 9.08 -10.69 6.24
C VAL A 199 10.50 -10.27 5.84
N THR A 200 11.49 -11.01 6.32
CA THR A 200 12.90 -10.78 5.96
C THR A 200 13.25 -11.46 4.65
N GLY A 201 14.11 -10.84 3.86
CA GLY A 201 14.58 -11.40 2.60
C GLY A 201 16.05 -11.14 2.36
N THR A 202 16.71 -12.06 1.65
CA THR A 202 18.05 -11.85 1.11
C THR A 202 17.94 -11.75 -0.40
N VAL A 203 18.40 -10.64 -0.97
CA VAL A 203 18.43 -10.40 -2.42
C VAL A 203 19.88 -10.46 -2.89
N GLU A 204 20.16 -11.23 -3.93
CA GLU A 204 21.51 -11.51 -4.42
C GLU A 204 21.61 -11.33 -5.94
N LEU A 205 22.73 -10.75 -6.39
CA LEU A 205 23.07 -10.59 -7.80
C LEU A 205 23.80 -11.85 -8.31
N ALA A 206 23.02 -12.79 -8.87
CA ALA A 206 23.52 -14.08 -9.33
C ALA A 206 24.30 -14.03 -10.66
N LYS A 207 24.06 -13.01 -11.51
CA LYS A 207 24.70 -12.85 -12.82
C LYS A 207 25.31 -11.46 -12.96
N GLU A 208 26.36 -11.33 -13.78
CA GLU A 208 26.98 -10.03 -14.07
C GLU A 208 26.00 -9.06 -14.73
N ILE A 209 26.13 -7.77 -14.38
CA ILE A 209 25.30 -6.69 -14.93
C ILE A 209 25.69 -6.42 -16.38
N LYS A 210 24.85 -6.86 -17.32
CA LYS A 210 25.04 -6.61 -18.77
C LYS A 210 24.23 -5.41 -19.29
N ALA A 211 23.14 -5.07 -18.60
CA ALA A 211 22.24 -3.97 -18.92
C ALA A 211 21.51 -3.54 -17.64
N SER A 212 20.98 -2.31 -17.61
CA SER A 212 20.14 -1.87 -16.51
C SER A 212 18.74 -2.48 -16.60
N SER A 213 18.16 -2.86 -15.46
CA SER A 213 16.81 -3.43 -15.38
C SER A 213 16.20 -3.22 -13.99
N THR A 214 14.92 -2.88 -13.92
CA THR A 214 14.15 -2.83 -12.67
C THR A 214 13.34 -4.11 -12.48
N LEU A 215 13.46 -4.74 -11.31
CA LEU A 215 12.62 -5.84 -10.86
C LEU A 215 11.73 -5.37 -9.71
N SER A 216 10.46 -5.78 -9.70
CA SER A 216 9.55 -5.52 -8.59
C SER A 216 9.36 -6.81 -7.78
N LEU A 217 9.73 -6.78 -6.49
CA LEU A 217 9.50 -7.87 -5.54
C LEU A 217 8.44 -7.43 -4.54
N CYS A 218 7.41 -8.24 -4.32
CA CYS A 218 6.29 -7.86 -3.47
C CYS A 218 5.99 -8.93 -2.43
N SER A 219 5.76 -8.55 -1.18
CA SER A 219 5.06 -9.45 -0.25
C SER A 219 3.63 -9.00 -0.04
N SER A 220 2.75 -9.96 0.18
CA SER A 220 1.39 -9.74 0.66
C SER A 220 1.22 -10.39 2.02
N LEU A 221 0.38 -9.79 2.87
CA LEU A 221 -0.08 -10.38 4.12
C LEU A 221 -1.60 -10.30 4.14
N SER A 222 -2.25 -11.38 4.57
CA SER A 222 -3.67 -11.42 4.89
C SER A 222 -3.92 -12.28 6.12
N ILE A 223 -4.98 -12.01 6.88
CA ILE A 223 -5.41 -12.89 7.97
C ILE A 223 -6.60 -13.74 7.52
N SER A 224 -6.47 -15.05 7.70
CA SER A 224 -7.49 -16.06 7.42
C SER A 224 -8.05 -16.62 8.73
N PHE A 225 -9.32 -17.01 8.71
CA PHE A 225 -10.00 -17.72 9.80
C PHE A 225 -11.24 -18.47 9.28
N ASN A 226 -11.81 -19.31 10.13
CA ASN A 226 -13.03 -20.06 9.77
C ASN A 226 -14.25 -19.13 9.67
N SER A 227 -14.72 -18.89 8.44
CA SER A 227 -15.86 -18.01 8.14
C SER A 227 -17.24 -18.62 8.45
N SER A 228 -17.32 -19.82 9.03
CA SER A 228 -18.61 -20.46 9.36
C SER A 228 -19.41 -19.73 10.45
N LYS A 229 -18.73 -19.02 11.36
CA LYS A 229 -19.35 -18.26 12.47
C LYS A 229 -18.84 -16.82 12.58
N HIS A 230 -17.88 -16.43 11.75
CA HIS A 230 -17.17 -15.16 11.88
C HIS A 230 -17.02 -14.50 10.51
N PHE A 231 -16.92 -13.16 10.48
CA PHE A 231 -16.69 -12.41 9.23
C PHE A 231 -15.82 -11.17 9.46
N HIS A 232 -15.19 -10.65 8.40
CA HIS A 232 -14.35 -9.46 8.47
C HIS A 232 -15.23 -8.21 8.57
N LEU A 233 -15.16 -7.46 9.69
CA LEU A 233 -16.03 -6.31 9.94
C LEU A 233 -15.95 -5.24 8.83
N TYR A 234 -14.74 -4.94 8.36
CA TYR A 234 -14.47 -3.97 7.30
C TYR A 234 -14.18 -4.64 5.93
N GLY A 235 -14.60 -5.90 5.77
CA GLY A 235 -14.32 -6.71 4.58
C GLY A 235 -12.88 -7.24 4.52
N SER A 236 -12.65 -8.24 3.67
CA SER A 236 -11.37 -8.95 3.56
C SER A 236 -10.19 -8.07 3.10
N LYS A 237 -10.47 -6.95 2.41
CA LYS A 237 -9.44 -5.99 1.96
C LYS A 237 -8.81 -5.21 3.11
N ALA A 238 -9.54 -4.90 4.17
CA ALA A 238 -8.99 -4.20 5.35
C ALA A 238 -8.06 -5.12 6.18
N SER A 239 -8.27 -6.43 6.07
CA SER A 239 -7.40 -7.47 6.62
C SER A 239 -6.39 -8.00 5.58
N MET A 240 -5.95 -7.16 4.65
CA MET A 240 -4.91 -7.46 3.68
C MET A 240 -4.02 -6.23 3.47
N ALA A 241 -2.70 -6.44 3.43
CA ALA A 241 -1.73 -5.41 3.06
C ALA A 241 -0.70 -5.99 2.08
N GLN A 242 -0.05 -5.13 1.30
CA GLN A 242 0.98 -5.50 0.33
C GLN A 242 2.13 -4.49 0.38
N VAL A 243 3.37 -4.96 0.31
CA VAL A 243 4.57 -4.11 0.27
C VAL A 243 5.31 -4.43 -1.01
N LEU A 244 5.46 -3.43 -1.87
CA LEU A 244 6.12 -3.51 -3.17
C LEU A 244 7.50 -2.85 -3.11
N MET A 245 8.55 -3.66 -3.15
CA MET A 245 9.93 -3.21 -3.24
C MET A 245 10.41 -3.20 -4.69
N LYS A 246 11.12 -2.15 -5.08
CA LYS A 246 11.82 -2.08 -6.37
C LYS A 246 13.31 -2.38 -6.20
N VAL A 247 13.83 -3.23 -7.08
CA VAL A 247 15.24 -3.62 -7.15
C VAL A 247 15.80 -3.16 -8.50
N ASP A 248 16.62 -2.12 -8.49
CA ASP A 248 17.28 -1.63 -9.71
C ASP A 248 18.65 -2.29 -9.89
N VAL A 249 18.86 -2.93 -11.04
CA VAL A 249 20.20 -3.26 -11.52
C VAL A 249 20.67 -2.10 -12.39
N VAL A 250 21.78 -1.45 -12.00
CA VAL A 250 22.33 -0.28 -12.69
C VAL A 250 23.61 -0.67 -13.43
N TYR A 251 23.60 -0.55 -14.75
CA TYR A 251 24.80 -0.74 -15.57
C TYR A 251 25.62 0.55 -15.66
N GLU A 252 26.82 0.54 -15.08
CA GLU A 252 27.82 1.59 -15.24
C GLU A 252 28.81 1.20 -16.34
N LYS A 253 28.83 1.96 -17.44
CA LYS A 253 29.84 1.77 -18.50
C LYS A 253 31.16 2.39 -18.08
N GLU A 254 32.24 1.62 -18.13
CA GLU A 254 33.58 2.12 -17.80
C GLU A 254 34.16 2.99 -18.91
N MET A 255 33.89 4.30 -18.83
CA MET A 255 34.30 5.30 -19.83
C MET A 255 35.80 5.69 -19.76
N LEU A 256 36.58 5.11 -18.83
CA LEU A 256 38.00 5.44 -18.61
C LEU A 256 38.84 5.38 -19.90
N HIS A 257 38.68 4.32 -20.70
CA HIS A 257 39.40 4.20 -21.97
C HIS A 257 39.02 5.29 -22.98
N LEU A 258 37.77 5.75 -23.00
CA LEU A 258 37.33 6.84 -23.87
C LEU A 258 37.91 8.19 -23.41
N TYR A 259 37.98 8.45 -22.10
CA TYR A 259 38.61 9.67 -21.58
C TYR A 259 40.12 9.70 -21.85
N VAL A 260 40.83 8.59 -21.63
CA VAL A 260 42.27 8.49 -21.92
C VAL A 260 42.54 8.65 -23.42
N LEU A 261 41.77 7.97 -24.28
CA LEU A 261 41.91 8.08 -25.73
C LEU A 261 41.58 9.49 -26.24
N SER A 262 40.54 10.12 -25.69
CA SER A 262 40.16 11.50 -26.01
C SER A 262 41.23 12.50 -25.57
N GLY A 263 41.81 12.35 -24.38
CA GLY A 263 42.89 13.20 -23.88
C GLY A 263 44.15 13.11 -24.76
N ILE A 264 44.58 11.90 -25.11
CA ILE A 264 45.74 11.70 -26.00
C ILE A 264 45.45 12.24 -27.40
N GLY A 265 44.27 11.93 -27.97
CA GLY A 265 43.86 12.42 -29.29
C GLY A 265 43.76 13.95 -29.35
N GLY A 266 43.22 14.58 -28.31
CA GLY A 266 43.15 16.03 -28.18
C GLY A 266 44.53 16.68 -28.09
N LEU A 267 45.47 16.09 -27.33
CA LEU A 267 46.85 16.56 -27.23
C LEU A 267 47.58 16.46 -28.59
N VAL A 268 47.41 15.35 -29.32
CA VAL A 268 47.99 15.17 -30.65
C VAL A 268 47.39 16.16 -31.66
N LEU A 269 46.07 16.38 -31.63
CA LEU A 269 45.41 17.36 -32.49
C LEU A 269 45.89 18.79 -32.18
N LEU A 270 46.04 19.15 -30.91
CA LEU A 270 46.60 20.42 -30.47
C LEU A 270 48.03 20.62 -31.00
N LEU A 271 48.87 19.59 -30.94
CA LEU A 271 50.24 19.61 -31.47
C LEU A 271 50.27 19.84 -32.98
N LEU A 272 49.38 19.18 -33.73
CA LEU A 272 49.27 19.35 -35.19
C LEU A 272 48.79 20.77 -35.56
N ILE A 273 47.82 21.33 -34.82
CA ILE A 273 47.38 22.71 -34.97
C ILE A 273 48.54 23.68 -34.67
N PHE A 274 49.31 23.45 -33.61
CA PHE A 274 50.46 24.27 -33.26
C PHE A 274 51.53 24.26 -34.36
N LEU A 275 51.85 23.09 -34.92
CA LEU A 275 52.77 22.95 -36.06
C LEU A 275 52.24 23.66 -37.32
N ALA A 276 50.95 23.59 -37.60
CA ALA A 276 50.33 24.29 -38.73
C ALA A 276 50.39 25.82 -38.54
N LEU A 277 49.99 26.34 -37.37
CA LEU A 277 50.04 27.77 -37.03
C LEU A 277 51.49 28.30 -37.02
N TYR A 278 52.45 27.51 -36.55
CA TYR A 278 53.88 27.84 -36.62
C TYR A 278 54.36 27.96 -38.08
N LYS A 279 53.99 27.01 -38.95
CA LYS A 279 54.37 27.00 -40.37
C LYS A 279 53.69 28.11 -41.18
N VAL A 280 52.43 28.44 -40.86
CA VAL A 280 51.69 29.58 -41.42
C VAL A 280 52.20 30.93 -40.87
N GLY A 281 53.06 30.92 -39.84
CA GLY A 281 53.72 32.11 -39.31
C GLY A 281 52.89 32.91 -38.32
N PHE A 282 51.77 32.36 -37.82
CA PHE A 282 50.87 33.02 -36.88
C PHE A 282 51.60 33.47 -35.59
N PHE A 283 52.49 32.61 -35.07
CA PHE A 283 53.30 32.90 -33.89
C PHE A 283 54.55 33.76 -34.15
N LYS A 284 54.85 34.13 -35.41
CA LYS A 284 56.04 34.92 -35.77
C LYS A 284 55.86 36.44 -35.67
N ARG A 285 54.68 36.94 -35.30
CA ARG A 285 54.44 38.37 -35.03
C ARG A 285 53.84 38.53 -33.63
N ASN A 286 54.52 39.30 -32.79
CA ASN A 286 54.12 39.85 -31.48
C ASN A 286 53.82 38.89 -30.30
N LEU A 287 53.80 37.56 -30.43
CA LEU A 287 53.66 36.71 -29.24
C LEU A 287 54.93 36.70 -28.37
N LYS A 288 56.12 36.72 -29.01
CA LYS A 288 57.42 36.77 -28.33
C LYS A 288 57.57 38.05 -27.50
N GLU A 289 57.27 39.22 -28.07
CA GLU A 289 57.32 40.51 -27.37
C GLU A 289 56.41 40.56 -26.13
N LYS A 290 55.23 39.92 -26.16
CA LYS A 290 54.30 39.91 -25.01
C LYS A 290 54.64 38.89 -23.92
N MET A 291 55.35 37.80 -24.23
CA MET A 291 55.85 36.87 -23.21
C MET A 291 57.17 37.33 -22.59
N GLU A 292 58.02 38.04 -23.34
CA GLU A 292 59.28 38.59 -22.81
C GLU A 292 59.09 39.91 -22.02
N ALA A 293 57.96 40.61 -22.20
CA ALA A 293 57.65 41.86 -21.48
C ALA A 293 57.14 41.70 -20.04
N ASP A 294 56.72 40.49 -19.63
CA ASP A 294 56.19 40.21 -18.27
C ASP A 294 57.20 39.41 -17.40
N GLY A 295 58.44 39.30 -17.89
CA GLY A 295 59.49 38.39 -17.37
C GLY A 295 60.49 39.00 -16.39
N GLY A 296 60.21 40.14 -15.76
CA GLY A 296 61.14 40.68 -14.75
C GLY A 296 60.80 42.04 -14.13
N VAL A 297 60.34 42.03 -12.88
CA VAL A 297 61.00 42.62 -11.69
C VAL A 297 60.03 42.55 -10.51
N LEU A 298 60.49 41.97 -9.39
CA LEU A 298 59.87 42.16 -8.07
C LEU A 298 60.83 43.00 -7.24
N ASN A 299 60.40 44.18 -6.78
CA ASN A 299 60.78 44.77 -5.47
C ASN A 299 60.25 46.21 -5.27
N GLY A 300 59.77 46.49 -4.06
CA GLY A 300 59.96 47.81 -3.43
C GLY A 300 58.73 48.71 -3.29
N ASN A 301 58.16 48.75 -2.07
CA ASN A 301 57.35 49.86 -1.57
C ASN A 301 58.07 51.22 -1.72
N PRO A 302 57.30 52.31 -1.76
CA PRO A 302 57.56 53.47 -0.91
C PRO A 302 56.45 53.64 0.14
N SER A 303 56.86 53.94 1.37
CA SER A 303 55.96 54.12 2.51
C SER A 303 55.36 55.52 2.61
N GLU A 304 54.23 55.58 3.32
CA GLU A 304 53.89 56.56 4.37
C GLU A 304 52.67 57.48 4.15
N VAL A 305 52.11 57.91 5.28
CA VAL A 305 50.72 58.28 5.57
C VAL A 305 50.40 59.75 5.23
N THR A 306 49.17 60.06 4.78
CA THR A 306 48.22 61.04 5.41
C THR A 306 47.01 61.39 4.50
N ASP A 307 45.82 61.44 5.10
CA ASP A 307 44.47 61.83 4.61
C ASP A 307 44.30 63.33 4.20
N PRO A 308 43.12 63.83 3.74
CA PRO A 308 41.92 63.23 3.07
C PRO A 308 41.66 64.02 1.72
N PRO A 309 40.47 64.55 1.28
CA PRO A 309 39.04 64.26 1.55
C PRO A 309 38.05 64.20 0.33
N ALA A 310 37.00 63.38 0.51
CA ALA A 310 35.55 63.63 0.29
C ALA A 310 34.90 64.01 -1.08
N VAL A 311 33.87 63.20 -1.45
CA VAL A 311 32.53 63.56 -2.05
C VAL A 311 32.53 64.01 -3.54
N SER A 312 31.54 63.79 -4.44
CA SER A 312 30.12 63.31 -4.48
C SER A 312 29.85 62.52 -5.79
N GLY A 313 28.84 61.63 -5.91
CA GLY A 313 27.53 61.89 -6.60
C GLY A 313 27.57 61.71 -8.14
N GLU A 314 26.55 61.29 -8.90
CA GLU A 314 25.12 60.96 -8.66
C GLU A 314 24.50 60.35 -9.96
N GLU A 315 23.56 59.38 -9.87
CA GLU A 315 22.50 58.98 -10.85
C GLU A 315 22.82 58.63 -12.36
N THR A 316 21.98 57.98 -13.19
CA THR A 316 20.57 57.47 -13.14
C THR A 316 20.32 56.29 -14.14
N LYS A 317 19.37 55.37 -13.83
CA LYS A 317 18.35 54.67 -14.71
C LYS A 317 18.73 54.02 -16.07
N ASP A 318 18.10 52.98 -16.64
CA ASP A 318 17.01 51.97 -16.36
C ASP A 318 17.02 50.98 -17.58
N PRO A 319 16.06 50.06 -17.86
CA PRO A 319 15.15 49.20 -17.07
C PRO A 319 15.18 47.71 -17.52
N GLY A 320 14.22 46.86 -17.07
CA GLY A 320 13.72 45.69 -17.84
C GLY A 320 13.48 44.37 -17.08
N CYS A 321 12.21 43.99 -16.86
CA CYS A 321 11.79 42.83 -16.05
C CYS A 321 11.61 41.50 -16.82
N LEU A 322 11.60 40.36 -16.12
CA LEU A 322 10.39 39.51 -15.90
C LEU A 322 10.66 38.28 -15.02
N GLU A 323 9.69 37.93 -14.17
CA GLU A 323 9.67 36.74 -13.28
C GLU A 323 8.72 35.63 -13.79
N PRO A 324 8.82 34.38 -13.29
CA PRO A 324 7.92 33.28 -13.64
C PRO A 324 6.72 33.13 -12.68
N LEU A 325 5.60 32.66 -13.21
CA LEU A 325 4.36 32.37 -12.48
C LEU A 325 4.44 31.11 -11.62
N HIS A 326 3.72 31.12 -10.50
CA HIS A 326 3.37 29.95 -9.70
C HIS A 326 1.84 29.91 -9.57
N GLU A 327 1.23 28.77 -9.89
CA GLU A 327 -0.23 28.60 -9.91
C GLU A 327 -0.64 27.64 -8.79
N GLY A 328 -1.54 28.08 -7.92
CA GLY A 328 -2.05 27.32 -6.80
C GLY A 328 -3.57 27.45 -6.76
N ASP A 329 -4.26 26.32 -6.83
CA ASP A 329 -5.69 26.24 -7.09
C ASP A 329 -6.50 25.92 -5.80
N LYS A 330 -7.69 26.53 -5.70
CA LYS A 330 -8.76 26.25 -4.73
C LYS A 330 -10.07 26.90 -5.19
N ASP A 331 -11.02 26.11 -5.66
CA ASP A 331 -12.22 25.72 -4.89
C ASP A 331 -12.96 24.53 -5.57
#